data_AF-A0A348NWM2-F1
#
_entry.id   AF-A0A348NWM2-F1
#
_cell.length_a   1.000
_cell.length_b   1.000
_cell.length_c   1.000
_cell.angle_alpha   90.00
_cell.angle_beta   90.00
_cell.angle_gamma   90.00
#
_symmetry.space_group_name_H-M   'P 1'
#
loop_
_entity.id
_entity.type
_entity.pdbx_description
1 polymer ?
#
loop_
_entity_poly.entity_id
_entity_poly.type
_entity_poly.pdbx_seq_one_letter_code
_entity_poly.pdbx_strand_id
1 'polypeptide(L)'
;MIIKSDNLKIRRFESIIKFLAKVENITFDMNAEKPKLAATAIASGSEIFIPLEGIIDLGAEKEKIEKEIARLEGINTGINNKLSNEQFVSRAPEAVLSKEREKLANNLESIAKLKTNLDNFM
;
A
#
# COMPACT_ATOMS: atom_id res chain seq x y z
N MET A 1 -7.31 19.45 -0.79
CA MET A 1 -7.37 19.15 -2.23
C MET A 1 -6.62 20.22 -2.99
N ILE A 2 -5.88 19.88 -4.03
CA ILE A 2 -5.15 20.79 -4.89
C ILE A 2 -5.70 20.63 -6.30
N ILE A 3 -5.98 21.74 -6.99
CA ILE A 3 -6.44 21.74 -8.37
C ILE A 3 -5.47 22.59 -9.18
N LYS A 4 -4.73 21.93 -10.06
CA LYS A 4 -3.85 22.54 -11.05
C LYS A 4 -4.63 22.74 -12.34
N SER A 5 -4.97 23.99 -12.64
CA SER A 5 -5.81 24.35 -13.77
C SER A 5 -5.61 25.80 -14.17
N ASP A 6 -5.57 26.05 -15.48
CA ASP A 6 -5.60 27.40 -16.07
C ASP A 6 -7.02 27.99 -16.03
N ASN A 7 -8.04 27.15 -15.80
CA ASN A 7 -9.44 27.55 -15.85
C ASN A 7 -9.93 28.07 -14.49
N LEU A 8 -9.80 29.38 -14.28
CA LEU A 8 -10.22 30.04 -13.04
C LEU A 8 -11.74 29.98 -12.76
N LYS A 9 -12.58 29.60 -13.74
CA LYS A 9 -14.05 29.55 -13.55
C LYS A 9 -14.47 28.50 -12.52
N ILE A 10 -13.68 27.44 -12.34
CA ILE A 10 -13.95 26.37 -11.38
C ILE A 10 -13.95 26.87 -9.92
N ARG A 11 -13.21 27.95 -9.63
CA ARG A 11 -13.18 28.60 -8.30
C ARG A 11 -14.56 29.05 -7.84
N ARG A 12 -15.45 29.40 -8.78
CA ARG A 12 -16.83 29.82 -8.47
C ARG A 12 -17.69 28.68 -7.89
N PHE A 13 -17.27 27.43 -8.09
CA PHE A 13 -17.95 26.24 -7.59
C PHE A 13 -17.26 25.64 -6.36
N GLU A 14 -16.29 26.34 -5.76
CA GLU A 14 -15.49 25.84 -4.64
C GLU A 14 -16.35 25.27 -3.51
N SER A 15 -17.40 25.98 -3.07
CA SER A 15 -18.28 25.52 -1.99
C SER A 15 -19.01 24.22 -2.35
N ILE A 16 -19.46 24.06 -3.59
CA ILE A 16 -20.11 22.83 -4.07
C ILE A 16 -19.11 21.69 -4.14
N ILE A 17 -17.90 21.96 -4.64
CA ILE A 17 -16.83 20.96 -4.71
C ILE A 17 -16.44 20.49 -3.31
N LYS A 18 -16.27 21.41 -2.35
CA LYS A 18 -16.00 21.08 -0.94
C LYS A 18 -17.07 20.16 -0.36
N PHE A 19 -18.35 20.48 -0.60
CA PHE A 19 -19.47 19.69 -0.12
C PHE A 19 -19.52 18.29 -0.73
N LEU A 20 -19.42 18.18 -2.07
CA LEU A 20 -19.53 16.90 -2.78
C LEU A 20 -18.31 16.00 -2.56
N ALA A 21 -17.10 16.57 -2.55
CA ALA A 21 -15.87 15.84 -2.35
C ALA A 21 -15.53 15.61 -0.87
N LYS A 22 -16.32 16.19 0.06
CA LYS A 22 -16.09 16.17 1.52
C LYS A 22 -14.69 16.63 1.90
N VAL A 23 -14.26 17.75 1.33
CA VAL A 23 -12.95 18.37 1.61
C VAL A 23 -13.15 19.72 2.27
N GLU A 24 -12.34 20.02 3.28
CA GLU A 24 -12.39 21.31 3.96
C GLU A 24 -11.72 22.42 3.15
N ASN A 25 -10.59 22.10 2.49
CA ASN A 25 -9.75 23.07 1.81
C ASN A 25 -9.43 22.66 0.37
N ILE A 26 -9.52 23.65 -0.53
CA ILE A 26 -9.15 23.53 -1.93
C ILE A 26 -8.12 24.61 -2.25
N THR A 27 -6.96 24.19 -2.71
CA THR A 27 -5.88 25.06 -3.19
C THR A 27 -5.88 25.03 -4.71
N PHE A 28 -5.90 26.18 -5.35
CA PHE A 28 -5.83 26.29 -6.81
C PHE A 28 -4.46 26.86 -7.19
N ASP A 29 -3.63 26.03 -7.81
CA ASP A 29 -2.24 26.38 -8.12
C ASP A 29 -1.79 25.72 -9.44
N MET A 30 -1.47 26.55 -10.45
CA MET A 30 -1.01 26.11 -11.76
C MET A 30 0.40 25.50 -11.74
N ASN A 31 1.21 25.87 -10.75
CA ASN A 31 2.58 25.39 -10.61
C ASN A 31 2.69 24.26 -9.59
N ALA A 32 1.55 23.76 -9.08
CA ALA A 32 1.56 22.67 -8.12
C ALA A 32 2.22 21.42 -8.71
N GLU A 33 3.20 20.91 -7.99
CA GLU A 33 3.74 19.59 -8.23
C GLU A 33 2.84 18.52 -7.60
N LYS A 34 2.83 17.33 -8.21
CA LYS A 34 2.10 16.19 -7.67
C LYS A 34 2.70 15.83 -6.29
N PRO A 35 1.93 15.86 -5.19
CA PRO A 35 2.42 15.38 -3.91
C PRO A 35 2.78 13.90 -3.98
N LYS A 36 3.79 13.47 -3.21
CA LYS A 36 4.27 12.09 -3.20
C LYS A 36 3.13 11.09 -2.95
N LEU A 37 2.29 11.37 -1.97
CA LEU A 37 1.15 10.52 -1.61
C LEU A 37 -0.17 11.24 -1.87
N ALA A 38 -0.62 11.24 -3.12
CA ALA A 38 -1.89 11.83 -3.51
C ALA A 38 -2.67 10.94 -4.48
N ALA A 39 -3.98 10.89 -4.27
CA ALA A 39 -4.89 10.43 -5.31
C ALA A 39 -4.95 11.49 -6.41
N THR A 40 -4.76 11.07 -7.65
CA THR A 40 -4.71 11.94 -8.83
C THR A 40 -5.91 11.70 -9.74
N ALA A 41 -6.53 12.77 -10.23
CA ALA A 41 -7.54 12.69 -11.28
C ALA A 41 -7.31 13.81 -12.31
N ILE A 42 -7.72 13.55 -13.56
CA ILE A 42 -7.71 14.55 -14.62
C ILE A 42 -9.15 14.80 -15.03
N ALA A 43 -9.58 16.05 -15.00
CA ALA A 43 -10.92 16.46 -15.40
C ALA A 43 -10.85 17.75 -16.23
N SER A 44 -11.34 17.70 -17.47
CA SER A 44 -11.44 18.87 -18.37
C SER A 44 -10.14 19.69 -18.46
N GLY A 45 -8.99 19.01 -18.59
CA GLY A 45 -7.67 19.65 -18.66
C GLY A 45 -7.10 20.17 -17.33
N SER A 46 -7.77 19.87 -16.22
CA SER A 46 -7.29 20.18 -14.87
C SER A 46 -6.75 18.92 -14.21
N GLU A 47 -5.58 19.03 -13.56
CA GLU A 47 -5.05 17.99 -12.70
C GLU A 47 -5.54 18.24 -11.26
N ILE A 48 -6.03 17.19 -10.61
CA ILE A 48 -6.57 17.24 -9.26
C ILE A 48 -5.74 16.31 -8.40
N PHE A 49 -5.22 16.85 -7.30
CA PHE A 49 -4.49 16.11 -6.28
C PHE A 49 -5.25 16.13 -4.96
N ILE A 50 -5.50 14.96 -4.38
CA ILE A 50 -5.99 14.83 -3.02
C ILE A 50 -4.84 14.25 -2.20
N PRO A 51 -4.10 15.09 -1.46
CA PRO A 51 -3.10 14.60 -0.52
C PRO A 51 -3.76 13.62 0.45
N LEU A 52 -3.19 12.43 0.57
CA LEU A 52 -3.66 11.40 1.49
C LEU A 52 -2.91 11.45 2.84
N GLU A 53 -1.87 12.29 2.92
CA GLU A 53 -1.18 12.63 4.15
C GLU A 53 -2.17 13.18 5.19
N GLY A 54 -2.30 12.50 6.34
CA GLY A 54 -3.19 12.88 7.44
C GLY A 54 -4.59 12.25 7.42
N ILE A 55 -5.01 11.58 6.33
CA ILE A 55 -6.27 10.79 6.28
C ILE A 55 -6.00 9.32 6.58
N ILE A 56 -4.81 8.84 6.22
CA ILE A 56 -4.29 7.52 6.54
C ILE A 56 -3.17 7.74 7.57
N ASP A 57 -3.25 7.09 8.74
CA ASP A 57 -2.11 7.02 9.65
C ASP A 57 -1.06 6.10 9.01
N LEU A 58 -0.22 6.69 8.17
CA LEU A 58 0.85 5.99 7.47
C LEU A 58 1.82 5.34 8.46
N GLY A 59 1.98 5.89 9.66
CA GLY A 59 2.78 5.26 10.71
C GLY A 59 2.14 3.95 11.15
N ALA A 60 0.85 3.99 11.53
CA ALA A 60 0.12 2.80 11.95
C ALA A 60 -0.04 1.76 10.83
N GLU A 61 -0.22 2.18 9.58
CA GLU A 61 -0.33 1.26 8.44
C GLU A 61 1.02 0.60 8.12
N LYS A 62 2.11 1.37 8.14
CA LYS A 62 3.48 0.82 8.03
C LYS A 62 3.75 -0.19 9.15
N GLU A 63 3.44 0.18 10.39
CA GLU A 63 3.67 -0.69 11.55
C GLU A 63 2.86 -2.01 11.46
N LYS A 64 1.61 -1.95 10.98
CA LYS A 64 0.80 -3.15 10.74
C LYS A 64 1.41 -4.04 9.66
N ILE A 65 1.83 -3.45 8.54
CA ILE A 65 2.43 -4.20 7.43
C ILE A 65 3.76 -4.83 7.88
N GLU A 66 4.61 -4.09 8.57
CA GLU A 66 5.87 -4.59 9.13
C GLU A 66 5.65 -5.73 10.14
N LYS A 67 4.66 -5.59 11.02
CA LYS A 67 4.27 -6.67 11.97
C LYS A 67 3.81 -7.93 11.23
N GLU A 68 3.03 -7.78 10.18
CA GLU A 68 2.56 -8.93 9.39
C GLU A 68 3.69 -9.60 8.62
N ILE A 69 4.61 -8.81 8.04
CA ILE A 69 5.84 -9.32 7.42
C ILE A 69 6.66 -10.12 8.45
N ALA A 70 6.91 -9.56 9.63
CA ALA A 70 7.68 -10.22 10.68
C ALA A 70 7.01 -11.53 11.16
N ARG A 71 5.68 -11.55 11.25
CA ARG A 71 4.90 -12.75 11.58
C ARG A 71 5.09 -13.85 10.54
N LEU A 72 4.97 -13.52 9.25
CA LEU A 72 5.13 -14.47 8.15
C LEU A 72 6.58 -14.95 8.01
N GLU A 73 7.55 -14.06 8.21
CA GLU A 73 8.98 -14.40 8.22
C GLU A 73 9.29 -15.38 9.36
N GLY A 74 8.76 -15.16 10.57
CA GLY A 74 8.91 -16.09 11.69
C GLY A 74 8.30 -17.47 11.43
N ILE A 75 7.14 -17.53 10.77
CA ILE A 75 6.54 -18.81 10.34
C ILE A 75 7.44 -19.51 9.33
N ASN A 76 7.97 -18.78 8.34
CA ASN A 76 8.86 -19.33 7.32
C ASN A 76 10.17 -19.84 7.89
N THR A 77 10.75 -19.17 8.90
CA THR A 77 11.93 -19.68 9.62
C THR A 77 11.63 -21.04 10.25
N GLY A 78 10.47 -21.21 10.88
CA GLY A 78 10.05 -22.49 11.45
C GLY A 78 9.88 -23.59 10.41
N ILE A 79 9.29 -23.27 9.25
CA ILE A 79 9.12 -24.22 8.14
C ILE A 79 10.48 -24.59 7.54
N ASN A 80 11.36 -23.62 7.30
CA ASN A 80 12.71 -23.85 6.78
C ASN A 80 13.53 -24.75 7.71
N ASN A 81 13.47 -24.52 9.03
CA ASN A 81 14.18 -25.36 10.00
C ASN A 81 13.68 -26.82 9.98
N LYS A 82 12.39 -27.05 9.72
CA LYS A 82 11.85 -28.41 9.54
C LYS A 82 12.34 -29.02 8.23
N LEU A 83 12.29 -28.26 7.14
CA LEU A 83 12.69 -28.72 5.81
C LEU A 83 14.20 -28.88 5.65
N SER A 84 15.03 -28.23 6.47
CA SER A 84 16.48 -28.41 6.50
C SER A 84 16.93 -29.59 7.37
N ASN A 85 16.04 -30.12 8.22
CA ASN A 85 16.35 -31.28 9.06
C ASN A 85 16.25 -32.57 8.23
N GLU A 86 17.40 -33.16 7.89
CA GLU A 86 17.48 -34.40 7.11
C GLU A 86 16.71 -35.56 7.73
N GLN A 87 16.60 -35.66 9.06
CA GLN A 87 15.79 -36.69 9.72
C GLN A 87 14.29 -36.48 9.49
N PHE A 88 13.84 -35.23 9.41
CA PHE A 88 12.46 -34.91 9.10
C PHE A 88 12.16 -35.17 7.62
N VAL A 89 13.04 -34.74 6.71
CA VAL A 89 12.87 -34.93 5.27
C VAL A 89 12.91 -36.41 4.87
N SER A 90 13.77 -37.21 5.49
CA SER A 90 13.86 -38.65 5.19
C SER A 90 12.72 -39.48 5.77
N ARG A 91 12.04 -39.00 6.83
CA ARG A 91 10.97 -39.75 7.53
C ARG A 91 9.56 -39.23 7.26
N ALA A 92 9.42 -37.97 6.86
CA ALA A 92 8.11 -37.38 6.62
C ALA A 92 7.51 -37.89 5.29
N PRO A 93 6.19 -38.17 5.24
CA PRO A 93 5.52 -38.48 3.99
C PRO A 93 5.64 -37.34 2.98
N GLU A 94 5.76 -37.68 1.70
CA GLU A 94 5.90 -36.72 0.61
C GLU A 94 4.76 -35.68 0.58
N ALA A 95 3.53 -36.10 0.93
CA ALA A 95 2.38 -35.20 1.06
C ALA A 95 2.57 -34.12 2.15
N VAL A 96 3.28 -34.42 3.24
CA VAL A 96 3.59 -33.46 4.32
C VAL A 96 4.68 -32.51 3.85
N LEU A 97 5.72 -33.02 3.21
CA LEU A 97 6.82 -32.21 2.66
C LEU A 97 6.33 -31.25 1.56
N SER A 98 5.47 -31.72 0.68
CA SER A 98 4.85 -30.92 -0.37
C SER A 98 4.02 -29.78 0.22
N LYS A 99 3.16 -30.08 1.21
CA LYS A 99 2.36 -29.06 1.91
C LYS A 99 3.20 -28.00 2.63
N GLU A 100 4.29 -28.39 3.29
CA GLU A 100 5.19 -27.44 3.96
C GLU A 100 5.92 -26.55 2.93
N ARG A 101 6.35 -27.11 1.80
CA ARG A 101 6.96 -26.33 0.69
C ARG A 101 5.97 -25.37 0.03
N GLU A 102 4.73 -25.82 -0.21
CA GLU A 102 3.67 -25.00 -0.78
C GLU A 102 3.33 -23.83 0.16
N LYS A 103 3.21 -24.12 1.47
CA LYS A 103 2.98 -23.10 2.49
C LYS A 103 4.11 -22.08 2.53
N LEU A 104 5.36 -22.52 2.44
CA LEU A 104 6.53 -21.63 2.35
C LEU A 104 6.41 -20.70 1.12
N ALA A 105 6.11 -21.26 -0.05
CA ALA A 105 6.00 -20.50 -1.30
C ALA A 105 4.90 -19.43 -1.22
N ASN A 106 3.70 -19.80 -0.75
CA ASN A 106 2.57 -18.88 -0.60
C ASN A 106 2.87 -17.75 0.37
N ASN A 107 3.56 -18.05 1.49
CA ASN A 107 3.97 -17.04 2.45
C ASN A 107 5.02 -16.08 1.85
N LEU A 108 5.98 -16.60 1.09
CA LEU A 108 6.99 -15.77 0.41
C LEU A 108 6.36 -14.83 -0.61
N GLU A 109 5.40 -15.31 -1.40
CA GLU A 109 4.64 -14.48 -2.33
C GLU A 109 3.86 -13.38 -1.59
N SER A 110 3.23 -13.72 -0.46
CA SER A 110 2.50 -12.77 0.37
C SER A 110 3.42 -11.70 0.96
N ILE A 111 4.60 -12.10 1.48
CA ILE A 111 5.62 -11.16 1.97
C ILE A 111 6.09 -10.23 0.85
N ALA A 112 6.32 -10.75 -0.36
CA ALA A 112 6.76 -9.93 -1.49
C ALA A 112 5.72 -8.85 -1.82
N LYS A 113 4.43 -9.20 -1.87
CA LYS A 113 3.34 -8.23 -2.09
C LYS A 113 3.26 -7.19 -0.97
N LEU A 114 3.43 -7.60 0.29
CA LEU A 114 3.44 -6.68 1.44
C LEU A 114 4.64 -5.72 1.39
N LYS A 115 5.82 -6.19 0.98
CA LYS A 115 7.00 -5.34 0.79
C LYS A 115 6.81 -4.32 -0.33
N THR A 116 6.23 -4.73 -1.47
CA THR A 116 5.87 -3.79 -2.54
C THR A 116 4.86 -2.74 -2.07
N ASN A 117 3.86 -3.14 -1.28
CA ASN A 117 2.92 -2.19 -0.69
C ASN A 117 3.62 -1.21 0.26
N LEU A 118 4.59 -1.67 1.05
CA LEU A 118 5.39 -0.83 1.94
C LEU A 118 6.24 0.20 1.17
N ASP A 119 6.87 -0.21 0.08
CA ASP A 119 7.68 0.67 -0.80
C ASP A 119 6.82 1.77 -1.45
N ASN A 120 5.57 1.46 -1.79
CA ASN A 120 4.63 2.46 -2.33
C ASN A 120 4.28 3.57 -1.32
N PHE A 121 4.60 3.39 -0.03
CA PHE A 121 4.43 4.40 1.02
C PHE A 121 5.72 5.19 1.34
N MET A 122 6.83 4.99 0.61
CA MET A 122 8.11 5.72 0.76
C MET A 122 8.33 6.76 -0.36
#